data_AF-A0AAW5L6E6-F1
#
_entry.id   AF-A0AAW5L6E6-F1
#
_cell.length_a   1.000
_cell.length_b   1.000
_cell.length_c   1.000
_cell.angle_alpha   90.00
_cell.angle_beta   90.00
_cell.angle_gamma   90.00
#
_symmetry.space_group_name_H-M   'P 1'
#
loop_
_entity.id
_entity.type
_entity.pdbx_description
1 polymer ?
#
loop_
_entity_poly.entity_id
_entity_poly.type
_entity_poly.pdbx_seq_one_letter_code
_entity_poly.pdbx_strand_id
1 'polypeptide(L)' 'MIAYADQAVERLQRKYHRMIYQGKPRNVAVTAIARELGCFIWGLEVGKIHRK' A
#
# COMPACT_ATOMS: atom_id res chain seq x y z
N MET A 1 0.08 -15.56 4.06
CA MET A 1 0.39 -14.90 2.77
C MET A 1 -0.77 -14.04 2.28
N ILE A 2 -2.01 -14.53 2.34
CA ILE A 2 -3.22 -13.77 1.95
C ILE A 2 -3.63 -12.74 3.01
N ALA A 3 -3.72 -13.15 4.29
CA ALA A 3 -4.14 -12.27 5.38
C ALA A 3 -3.23 -11.04 5.61
N TYR A 4 -1.93 -11.15 5.29
CA TYR A 4 -0.98 -10.03 5.44
C TYR A 4 -1.16 -8.98 4.34
N ALA A 5 -1.47 -9.42 3.12
CA ALA A 5 -1.81 -8.52 2.02
C ALA A 5 -3.12 -7.78 2.31
N ASP A 6 -4.12 -8.49 2.85
CA ASP A 6 -5.42 -7.92 3.21
C ASP A 6 -5.29 -6.82 4.28
N GLN A 7 -4.54 -7.09 5.36
CA GLN A 7 -4.26 -6.12 6.40
C GLN A 7 -3.49 -4.88 5.90
N ALA A 8 -2.61 -5.06 4.92
CA ALA A 8 -1.86 -3.96 4.31
C ALA A 8 -2.76 -3.09 3.41
N VAL A 9 -3.63 -3.73 2.62
CA VAL A 9 -4.60 -3.05 1.75
C VAL A 9 -5.62 -2.26 2.58
N GLU A 10 -6.15 -2.82 3.68
CA GLU A 10 -7.04 -2.10 4.60
C GLU A 10 -6.37 -0.86 5.20
N ARG A 11 -5.08 -0.96 5.57
CA ARG A 11 -4.30 0.19 6.07
C ARG A 11 -4.14 1.28 5.01
N LEU A 12 -3.82 0.89 3.78
CA LEU A 12 -3.70 1.81 2.64
C LEU A 12 -5.05 2.48 2.34
N GLN A 13 -6.14 1.72 2.30
CA GLN A 13 -7.49 2.27 2.10
C GLN A 13 -7.88 3.28 3.19
N ARG A 14 -7.62 2.99 4.48
CA ARG A 14 -7.86 3.96 5.56
C ARG A 14 -7.05 5.24 5.36
N LYS A 15 -5.81 5.13 4.92
CA LYS A 15 -4.93 6.28 4.66
C LYS A 15 -5.43 7.12 3.47
N TYR A 16 -5.89 6.45 2.41
CA TYR A 16 -6.52 7.09 1.25
C TYR A 16 -7.79 7.85 1.65
N HIS A 17 -8.71 7.17 2.34
CA HIS A 17 -9.94 7.79 2.84
C HIS A 17 -9.65 8.99 3.75
N ARG A 18 -8.67 8.88 4.65
CA ARG A 18 -8.26 9.97 5.54
C ARG A 18 -7.67 11.17 4.77
N MET A 19 -6.96 10.93 3.66
CA MET A 19 -6.45 12.00 2.79
C MET A 19 -7.56 12.68 1.99
N ILE A 20 -8.50 11.90 1.45
CA ILE A 20 -9.66 12.42 0.73
C ILE A 20 -10.56 13.24 1.66
N TYR A 21 -10.76 12.78 2.90
CA TYR A 21 -11.56 13.50 3.90
C TYR A 21 -10.90 14.83 4.34
N GLN A 22 -9.58 14.95 4.24
CA GLN A 22 -8.85 16.20 4.46
C GLN A 22 -8.91 17.17 3.25
N GLY A 23 -9.66 16.83 2.20
CA GLY A 23 -9.77 17.64 0.99
C GLY A 23 -8.51 17.64 0.12
N LYS A 24 -7.57 16.70 0.34
CA LYS A 24 -6.38 16.58 -0.50
C LYS A 24 -6.77 16.15 -1.92
N PRO A 25 -6.10 16.67 -2.96
CA PRO A 25 -6.35 16.27 -4.33
C PRO A 25 -6.10 14.77 -4.51
N ARG A 26 -7.04 14.10 -5.18
CA ARG A 26 -7.03 12.66 -5.41
C ARG A 26 -5.69 12.17 -5.99
N ASN A 27 -5.08 12.94 -6.88
CA ASN A 27 -3.80 12.59 -7.49
C ASN A 27 -2.69 12.44 -6.45
N VAL A 28 -2.62 13.34 -5.46
CA VAL A 28 -1.62 13.27 -4.39
C VAL A 28 -1.87 12.07 -3.49
N ALA A 29 -3.13 11.79 -3.18
CA ALA A 29 -3.50 10.62 -2.39
C ALA A 29 -3.13 9.32 -3.11
N VAL A 30 -3.44 9.20 -4.41
CA VAL A 30 -3.11 8.02 -5.23
C VAL A 30 -1.61 7.82 -5.36
N THR A 31 -0.83 8.87 -5.61
CA THR A 31 0.64 8.77 -5.73
C THR A 31 1.29 8.33 -4.42
N ALA A 32 0.80 8.81 -3.27
CA ALA A 32 1.30 8.38 -1.96
C ALA A 32 1.01 6.90 -1.68
N ILE A 33 -0.23 6.46 -1.95
CA ILE A 33 -0.66 5.06 -1.80
C ILE A 33 0.13 4.15 -2.74
N ALA A 34 0.33 4.54 -4.00
CA ALA A 34 1.06 3.76 -5.00
C ALA A 34 2.54 3.57 -4.61
N ARG A 35 3.17 4.56 -3.99
CA ARG A 35 4.54 4.43 -3.44
C ARG A 35 4.60 3.41 -2.31
N GLU A 36 3.70 3.49 -1.33
CA GLU A 36 3.66 2.51 -0.23
C GLU A 36 3.35 1.10 -0.74
N LEU A 37 2.43 0.97 -1.70
CA LEU A 37 2.08 -0.30 -2.32
C LEU A 37 3.25 -0.91 -3.12
N GLY A 38 3.99 -0.09 -3.88
CA GLY A 38 5.19 -0.53 -4.60
C GLY A 38 6.30 -1.02 -3.69
N CYS A 39 6.57 -0.31 -2.58
CA CYS A 39 7.54 -0.75 -1.58
C CYS A 39 7.10 -2.04 -0.87
N PHE A 40 5.80 -2.23 -0.65
CA PHE A 40 5.26 -3.46 -0.05
C PHE A 40 5.37 -4.67 -0.98
N ILE A 41 4.99 -4.51 -2.24
CA ILE A 41 5.09 -5.58 -3.25
C ILE A 41 6.56 -5.98 -3.41
N TRP A 42 7.46 -5.01 -3.53
CA TRP A 42 8.90 -5.28 -3.59
C TRP A 42 9.41 -6.04 -2.36
N GLY A 43 9.01 -5.64 -1.14
CA GLY A 43 9.38 -6.36 0.07
C GLY A 43 8.79 -7.78 0.16
N LEU A 44 7.57 -7.98 -0.37
CA LEU A 44 6.91 -9.29 -0.44
C LEU A 44 7.52 -10.22 -1.50
N GLU A 45 7.97 -9.65 -2.62
CA GLU A 45 8.69 -10.35 -3.68
C GLU A 45 10.11 -10.68 -3.21
N VAL A 46 10.91 -9.71 -2.79
CA VAL A 46 12.28 -9.91 -2.31
C VAL A 46 12.34 -10.84 -1.09
N GLY A 47 11.37 -10.75 -0.16
CA GLY A 47 11.27 -11.65 0.98
C GLY A 47 10.90 -13.10 0.63
N LYS A 48 10.46 -13.37 -0.61
CA LYS A 48 10.15 -14.73 -1.11
C LYS A 48 11.14 -15.25 -2.14
N ILE A 49 12.04 -14.42 -2.67
CA ILE A 49 13.07 -14.84 -3.64
C ILE A 49 14.36 -15.30 -2.91
N HIS A 50 14.23 -16.06 -1.81
CA HIS A 50 15.37 -16.77 -1.18
C HIS A 50 15.13 -18.30 -1.13
N ARG A 51 14.57 -18.87 -2.19
CA ARG A 51 14.64 -20.32 -2.42
C ARG A 51 15.40 -20.56 -3.72
N LYS A 52 16.72 -20.44 -3.64
CA LYS A 52 17.63 -21.32 -4.38
C LYS A 52 18.27 -22.26 -3.37
#